data_AF-A0A2E9GHB4-F1
#
_entry.id   AF-A0A2E9GHB4-F1
#
_cell.length_a   1.000
_cell.length_b   1.000
_cell.length_c   1.000
_cell.angle_alpha   90.00
_cell.angle_beta   90.00
_cell.angle_gamma   90.00
#
_symmetry.space_group_name_H-M   'P 1'
#
loop_
_entity.id
_entity.type
_entity.pdbx_description
1 polymer ?
#
loop_
_entity_poly.entity_id
_entity_poly.type
_entity_poly.pdbx_seq_one_letter_code
_entity_poly.pdbx_strand_id
1 'polypeptide(L)'
;MKNYFENKLYKGFVSHYRFSPKIHKFKYDVFKIFLNLENIEESVKKYSFFSLNKFNIYSFYYKDHLDNENLNPYFQAKKIFTKHKLYNNQDKIYILCYPRILGYVFNPLSLYFCISNKNEIKSILYEVHNTFGDKHFYLSKYKLNSIDKVNKVFHVSPFFNIEGEYEFNSILNDDFVNIQINYFTYEEKSKVHLLNATFSAKREELSDKNLLINFIKFPFMTFKVIIAIHINALKLWIKGIKFFSRPNPPRNILSINKSLRNKK
;
A
#
# COMPACT_ATOMS: atom_id res chain seq x y z
N MET A 1 -23.27 -16.22 -7.96
CA MET A 1 -22.77 -15.35 -6.88
C MET A 1 -22.20 -14.08 -7.51
N LYS A 2 -22.61 -12.88 -7.09
CA LYS A 2 -22.03 -11.61 -7.58
C LYS A 2 -20.53 -11.59 -7.27
N ASN A 3 -19.69 -11.35 -8.27
CA ASN A 3 -18.26 -11.16 -8.07
C ASN A 3 -18.00 -9.74 -7.55
N TYR A 4 -17.89 -9.57 -6.22
CA TYR A 4 -17.70 -8.25 -5.58
C TYR A 4 -16.30 -7.66 -5.79
N PHE A 5 -15.37 -8.48 -6.27
CA PHE A 5 -14.02 -8.04 -6.60
C PHE A 5 -13.91 -7.93 -8.11
N GLU A 6 -14.03 -6.69 -8.58
CA GLU A 6 -13.82 -6.26 -9.95
C GLU A 6 -12.84 -5.08 -9.96
N ASN A 7 -12.35 -4.73 -11.15
CA ASN A 7 -11.49 -3.56 -11.29
C ASN A 7 -12.26 -2.29 -10.94
N LYS A 8 -11.71 -1.47 -10.04
CA LYS A 8 -12.38 -0.27 -9.55
C LYS A 8 -11.39 0.82 -9.12
N LEU A 9 -11.92 2.01 -8.92
CA LEU A 9 -11.20 3.14 -8.34
C LEU A 9 -11.59 3.26 -6.87
N TYR A 10 -10.65 3.67 -6.03
CA TYR A 10 -10.90 4.02 -4.64
C TYR A 10 -10.45 5.44 -4.39
N LYS A 11 -11.41 6.35 -4.26
CA LYS A 11 -11.16 7.77 -4.04
C LYS A 11 -11.41 8.17 -2.60
N GLY A 12 -10.47 8.89 -2.02
CA GLY A 12 -10.58 9.37 -0.66
C GLY A 12 -9.34 10.11 -0.24
N PHE A 13 -8.74 9.72 0.89
CA PHE A 13 -7.62 10.46 1.46
C PHE A 13 -6.59 9.55 2.11
N VAL A 14 -5.37 10.07 2.20
CA VAL A 14 -4.33 9.61 3.11
C VAL A 14 -4.17 10.64 4.22
N SER A 15 -4.12 10.20 5.46
CA SER A 15 -3.78 11.03 6.61
C SER A 15 -2.68 10.39 7.45
N HIS A 16 -1.79 11.23 7.97
CA HIS A 16 -0.80 10.83 8.95
C HIS A 16 -0.97 11.68 10.19
N TYR A 17 -0.92 11.02 11.34
CA TYR A 17 -0.93 11.65 12.65
C TYR A 17 0.27 11.12 13.45
N ARG A 18 1.28 11.96 13.62
CA ARG A 18 2.39 11.72 14.52
C ARG A 18 2.03 12.27 15.90
N PHE A 19 2.13 11.43 16.93
CA PHE A 19 1.81 11.79 18.31
C PHE A 19 3.04 12.26 19.10
N SER A 20 4.19 11.58 18.94
CA SER A 20 5.40 11.78 19.73
C SER A 20 6.66 11.92 18.86
N PRO A 21 7.69 12.70 19.26
CA PRO A 21 7.77 13.54 20.45
C PRO A 21 7.04 14.88 20.28
N LYS A 22 6.71 15.26 19.03
CA LYS A 22 5.93 16.46 18.72
C LYS A 22 4.78 16.10 17.79
N ILE A 23 3.61 16.68 18.07
CA ILE A 23 2.43 16.45 17.24
C ILE A 23 2.65 17.04 15.85
N HIS A 24 2.38 16.22 14.83
CA HIS A 24 2.35 16.65 13.43
C HIS A 24 1.33 15.82 12.67
N LYS A 25 0.40 16.50 11.99
CA LYS A 25 -0.67 15.85 11.24
C LYS A 25 -0.84 16.48 9.87
N PHE A 26 -1.19 15.67 8.90
CA PHE A 26 -1.58 16.11 7.56
C PHE A 26 -2.59 15.14 6.95
N LYS A 27 -3.35 15.65 5.97
CA LYS A 27 -4.33 14.89 5.20
C LYS A 27 -4.28 15.37 3.75
N TYR A 28 -4.28 14.44 2.81
CA TYR A 28 -4.29 14.72 1.37
C TYR A 28 -5.31 13.84 0.66
N ASP A 29 -6.09 14.45 -0.22
CA ASP A 29 -6.98 13.71 -1.10
C ASP A 29 -6.18 13.01 -2.18
N VAL A 30 -6.51 11.74 -2.40
CA VAL A 30 -5.87 10.85 -3.36
C VAL A 30 -6.89 9.85 -3.89
N PHE A 31 -6.53 9.12 -4.94
CA PHE A 31 -7.24 7.92 -5.32
C PHE A 31 -6.25 6.79 -5.65
N LYS A 32 -6.68 5.54 -5.46
CA LYS A 32 -5.95 4.33 -5.85
C LYS A 32 -6.77 3.55 -6.86
N ILE A 33 -6.08 2.75 -7.68
CA ILE A 33 -6.69 1.76 -8.56
C ILE A 33 -6.68 0.41 -7.85
N PHE A 34 -7.73 -0.38 -8.04
CA PHE A 34 -7.84 -1.77 -7.60
C PHE A 34 -7.98 -2.65 -8.83
N LEU A 35 -7.01 -3.52 -9.09
CA LEU A 35 -6.94 -4.31 -10.34
C LEU A 35 -6.77 -5.80 -10.05
N ASN A 36 -7.47 -6.64 -10.79
CA ASN A 36 -7.19 -8.07 -10.89
C ASN A 36 -5.90 -8.28 -11.69
N LEU A 37 -4.92 -8.95 -11.08
CA LEU A 37 -3.62 -9.18 -11.73
C LEU A 37 -3.60 -10.37 -12.70
N GLU A 38 -4.53 -11.31 -12.61
CA GLU A 38 -4.52 -12.54 -13.43
C GLU A 38 -4.72 -12.26 -14.91
N ASN A 39 -5.75 -11.47 -15.24
CA ASN A 39 -6.11 -11.13 -16.62
C ASN A 39 -6.01 -9.60 -16.85
N ILE A 40 -5.00 -8.97 -16.22
CA ILE A 40 -4.88 -7.51 -16.21
C ILE A 40 -4.85 -6.93 -17.62
N GLU A 41 -4.12 -7.57 -18.54
CA GLU A 41 -3.97 -7.16 -19.95
C GLU A 41 -5.32 -6.99 -20.65
N GLU A 42 -6.18 -8.00 -20.61
CA GLU A 42 -7.50 -7.94 -21.24
C GLU A 42 -8.42 -6.97 -20.51
N SER A 43 -8.34 -6.95 -19.17
CA SER A 43 -9.25 -6.18 -18.33
C SER A 43 -9.09 -4.67 -18.48
N VAL A 44 -7.91 -4.20 -18.89
CA VAL A 44 -7.61 -2.77 -19.04
C VAL A 44 -7.60 -2.28 -20.48
N LYS A 45 -7.54 -3.17 -21.49
CA LYS A 45 -7.54 -2.81 -22.92
C LYS A 45 -8.77 -2.00 -23.36
N LYS A 46 -9.88 -2.10 -22.64
CA LYS A 46 -11.14 -1.40 -22.93
C LYS A 46 -11.17 0.07 -22.52
N TYR A 47 -10.14 0.57 -21.82
CA TYR A 47 -10.08 1.95 -21.33
C TYR A 47 -9.12 2.79 -22.18
N SER A 48 -9.61 3.88 -22.73
CA SER A 48 -8.84 4.77 -23.61
C SER A 48 -7.76 5.54 -22.86
N PHE A 49 -8.02 5.90 -21.61
CA PHE A 49 -7.11 6.73 -20.78
C PHE A 49 -6.23 5.91 -19.82
N PHE A 50 -6.27 4.59 -19.92
CA PHE A 50 -5.50 3.69 -19.08
C PHE A 50 -4.70 2.70 -19.92
N SER A 51 -3.41 2.52 -19.62
CA SER A 51 -2.59 1.55 -20.35
C SER A 51 -1.69 0.72 -19.43
N LEU A 52 -1.33 -0.46 -19.93
CA LEU A 52 -0.43 -1.38 -19.26
C LEU A 52 0.96 -1.29 -19.90
N ASN A 53 2.01 -1.13 -19.08
CA ASN A 53 3.42 -1.05 -19.49
C ASN A 53 3.70 -0.04 -20.63
N LYS A 54 2.79 0.91 -20.86
CA LYS A 54 2.87 1.93 -21.90
C LYS A 54 2.36 3.26 -21.36
N PHE A 55 2.96 4.34 -21.84
CA PHE A 55 2.56 5.71 -21.49
C PHE A 55 1.12 5.99 -21.93
N ASN A 56 0.34 6.60 -21.03
CA ASN A 56 -0.98 7.16 -21.24
C ASN A 56 -1.24 8.19 -20.11
N ILE A 57 -2.43 8.80 -20.04
CA ILE A 57 -2.86 9.63 -18.90
C ILE A 57 -2.66 8.85 -17.60
N TYR A 58 -3.19 7.62 -17.57
CA TYR A 58 -2.95 6.65 -16.52
C TYR A 58 -2.24 5.42 -17.02
N SER A 59 -1.27 4.92 -16.26
CA SER A 59 -0.63 3.65 -16.60
C SER A 59 -0.36 2.78 -15.39
N PHE A 60 -0.41 1.47 -15.58
CA PHE A 60 0.15 0.48 -14.66
C PHE A 60 1.40 -0.13 -15.28
N TYR A 61 2.53 -0.05 -14.58
CA TYR A 61 3.79 -0.60 -15.05
C TYR A 61 4.26 -1.67 -14.10
N TYR A 62 4.56 -2.86 -14.62
CA TYR A 62 5.04 -3.99 -13.82
C TYR A 62 6.33 -3.65 -13.08
N LYS A 63 7.24 -2.89 -13.71
CA LYS A 63 8.50 -2.45 -13.09
C LYS A 63 8.34 -1.60 -11.83
N ASP A 64 7.15 -1.07 -11.54
CA ASP A 64 6.89 -0.29 -10.33
C ASP A 64 6.55 -1.17 -9.11
N HIS A 65 6.47 -2.48 -9.31
CA HIS A 65 5.84 -3.43 -8.40
C HIS A 65 6.67 -4.69 -8.27
N LEU A 66 6.86 -5.15 -7.03
CA LEU A 66 7.56 -6.38 -6.71
C LEU A 66 8.97 -6.43 -7.37
N ASP A 67 9.74 -7.51 -7.18
CA ASP A 67 11.10 -7.65 -7.73
C ASP A 67 11.07 -8.55 -8.96
N ASN A 68 10.69 -7.97 -10.10
CA ASN A 68 11.02 -8.59 -11.38
C ASN A 68 10.86 -7.60 -12.54
N GLU A 69 11.96 -7.34 -13.24
CA GLU A 69 12.08 -6.35 -14.32
C GLU A 69 11.18 -6.70 -15.52
N ASN A 70 9.91 -6.30 -15.42
CA ASN A 70 8.85 -6.41 -16.44
C ASN A 70 8.01 -7.70 -16.45
N LEU A 71 8.07 -8.55 -15.42
CA LEU A 71 7.08 -9.63 -15.27
C LEU A 71 5.86 -9.16 -14.50
N ASN A 72 4.69 -9.70 -14.86
CA ASN A 72 3.45 -9.39 -14.14
C ASN A 72 3.63 -9.67 -12.64
N PRO A 73 3.41 -8.69 -11.74
CA PRO A 73 3.59 -8.85 -10.30
C PRO A 73 2.73 -9.98 -9.70
N TYR A 74 1.69 -10.44 -10.42
CA TYR A 74 0.93 -11.65 -10.12
C TYR A 74 1.82 -12.83 -9.73
N PHE A 75 2.85 -13.14 -10.53
CA PHE A 75 3.64 -14.36 -10.35
C PHE A 75 4.41 -14.36 -9.04
N GLN A 76 4.98 -13.22 -8.65
CA GLN A 76 5.72 -13.11 -7.41
C GLN A 76 4.79 -13.05 -6.20
N ALA A 77 3.67 -12.33 -6.29
CA ALA A 77 2.65 -12.34 -5.24
C ALA A 77 2.13 -13.77 -5.00
N LYS A 78 1.81 -14.50 -6.08
CA LYS A 78 1.40 -15.91 -6.05
C LYS A 78 2.47 -16.79 -5.39
N LYS A 79 3.73 -16.65 -5.78
CA LYS A 79 4.86 -17.40 -5.17
C LYS A 79 4.94 -17.16 -3.66
N ILE A 80 4.81 -15.91 -3.21
CA ILE A 80 4.82 -15.55 -1.79
C ILE A 80 3.62 -16.20 -1.07
N PHE A 81 2.41 -16.02 -1.57
CA PHE A 81 1.22 -16.57 -0.92
C PHE A 81 1.23 -18.11 -0.89
N THR A 82 1.63 -18.78 -1.98
CA THR A 82 1.75 -20.25 -2.05
C THR A 82 2.79 -20.77 -1.06
N LYS A 83 3.98 -20.14 -0.98
CA LYS A 83 5.03 -20.52 -0.01
C LYS A 83 4.53 -20.53 1.43
N HIS A 84 3.61 -19.62 1.75
CA HIS A 84 3.02 -19.49 3.09
C HIS A 84 1.67 -20.22 3.26
N LYS A 85 1.27 -21.07 2.32
CA LYS A 85 -0.01 -21.82 2.34
C LYS A 85 -1.25 -20.91 2.40
N LEU A 86 -1.18 -19.76 1.73
CA LEU A 86 -2.24 -18.75 1.70
C LEU A 86 -2.97 -18.65 0.36
N TYR A 87 -2.50 -19.37 -0.67
CA TYR A 87 -3.07 -19.35 -2.02
C TYR A 87 -3.44 -20.76 -2.49
N ASN A 88 -4.61 -20.86 -3.12
CA ASN A 88 -5.11 -22.04 -3.84
C ASN A 88 -5.33 -21.67 -5.32
N ASN A 89 -5.34 -22.66 -6.23
CA ASN A 89 -5.47 -22.40 -7.68
C ASN A 89 -6.76 -21.69 -8.12
N GLN A 90 -7.80 -21.69 -7.30
CA GLN A 90 -9.06 -20.99 -7.56
C GLN A 90 -9.11 -19.59 -6.93
N ASP A 91 -8.07 -19.20 -6.18
CA ASP A 91 -7.98 -17.88 -5.55
C ASP A 91 -7.46 -16.87 -6.58
N LYS A 92 -7.89 -15.62 -6.43
CA LYS A 92 -7.50 -14.48 -7.28
C LYS A 92 -6.59 -13.53 -6.52
N ILE A 93 -5.72 -12.83 -7.24
CA ILE A 93 -4.85 -11.80 -6.67
C ILE A 93 -5.20 -10.43 -7.23
N TYR A 94 -5.50 -9.49 -6.34
CA TYR A 94 -5.76 -8.10 -6.68
C TYR A 94 -4.69 -7.19 -6.10
N ILE A 95 -4.42 -6.06 -6.76
CA ILE A 95 -3.54 -5.02 -6.24
C ILE A 95 -4.32 -3.72 -6.00
N LEU A 96 -4.01 -3.03 -4.89
CA LEU A 96 -4.43 -1.66 -4.59
C LEU A 96 -3.20 -0.75 -4.56
N CYS A 97 -3.06 0.15 -5.53
CA CYS A 97 -1.89 1.02 -5.68
C CYS A 97 -2.22 2.36 -6.35
N TYR A 98 -1.26 3.29 -6.42
CA TYR A 98 -1.42 4.46 -7.28
C TYR A 98 -1.09 4.08 -8.74
N PRO A 99 -1.90 4.52 -9.72
CA PRO A 99 -1.48 4.48 -11.12
C PRO A 99 -0.34 5.49 -11.34
N ARG A 100 0.46 5.29 -12.40
CA ARG A 100 1.20 6.41 -13.00
C ARG A 100 0.22 7.42 -13.52
N ILE A 101 0.53 8.69 -13.32
CA ILE A 101 -0.17 9.81 -13.96
C ILE A 101 0.85 10.56 -14.79
N LEU A 102 0.59 10.73 -16.09
CA LEU A 102 1.52 11.33 -17.04
C LEU A 102 2.93 10.72 -16.95
N GLY A 103 2.98 9.39 -16.85
CA GLY A 103 4.23 8.63 -16.82
C GLY A 103 4.96 8.58 -15.48
N TYR A 104 4.45 9.20 -14.41
CA TYR A 104 5.13 9.25 -13.11
C TYR A 104 4.31 8.65 -11.96
N VAL A 105 4.97 7.89 -11.08
CA VAL A 105 4.41 7.38 -9.82
C VAL A 105 5.48 7.25 -8.75
N PHE A 106 5.08 7.45 -7.50
CA PHE A 106 5.74 6.89 -6.34
C PHE A 106 4.69 6.18 -5.49
N ASN A 107 4.91 4.88 -5.24
CA ASN A 107 3.98 4.00 -4.55
C ASN A 107 4.49 3.69 -3.12
N PRO A 108 4.25 4.56 -2.11
CA PRO A 108 4.73 4.33 -0.76
C PRO A 108 4.14 3.06 -0.12
N LEU A 109 2.94 2.67 -0.56
CA LEU A 109 2.25 1.49 -0.08
C LEU A 109 1.35 0.90 -1.18
N SER A 110 1.69 -0.29 -1.65
CA SER A 110 0.85 -1.14 -2.50
C SER A 110 0.37 -2.34 -1.69
N LEU A 111 -0.89 -2.75 -1.87
CA LEU A 111 -1.45 -3.91 -1.17
C LEU A 111 -1.86 -4.97 -2.18
N TYR A 112 -1.40 -6.20 -1.99
CA TYR A 112 -1.86 -7.36 -2.76
C TYR A 112 -2.81 -8.17 -1.90
N PHE A 113 -4.01 -8.41 -2.40
CA PHE A 113 -5.05 -9.19 -1.73
C PHE A 113 -5.15 -10.56 -2.38
N CYS A 114 -5.01 -11.61 -1.58
CA CYS A 114 -5.37 -12.96 -2.00
C CYS A 114 -6.84 -13.21 -1.62
N ILE A 115 -7.69 -13.43 -2.61
CA ILE A 115 -9.14 -13.53 -2.46
C ILE A 115 -9.58 -14.94 -2.87
N SER A 116 -10.33 -15.62 -2.01
CA SER A 116 -10.83 -16.96 -2.28
C SER A 116 -11.89 -16.97 -3.38
N ASN A 117 -12.13 -18.15 -3.96
CA ASN A 117 -13.26 -18.41 -4.85
C ASN A 117 -14.64 -18.09 -4.23
N LYS A 118 -14.73 -18.00 -2.89
CA LYS A 118 -15.92 -17.60 -2.13
C LYS A 118 -16.02 -16.08 -1.90
N ASN A 119 -15.16 -15.27 -2.54
CA ASN A 119 -15.05 -13.82 -2.33
C ASN A 119 -14.68 -13.45 -0.88
N GLU A 120 -13.81 -14.23 -0.24
CA GLU A 120 -13.27 -13.92 1.09
C GLU A 120 -11.80 -13.54 0.98
N ILE A 121 -11.39 -12.44 1.62
CA ILE A 121 -9.98 -12.06 1.67
C ILE A 121 -9.25 -13.01 2.63
N LYS A 122 -8.24 -13.73 2.13
CA LYS A 122 -7.44 -14.69 2.92
C LYS A 122 -6.22 -14.03 3.53
N SER A 123 -5.56 -13.16 2.78
CA SER A 123 -4.32 -12.52 3.18
C SER A 123 -4.04 -11.24 2.43
N ILE A 124 -3.18 -10.41 3.02
CA ILE A 124 -2.70 -9.17 2.43
C ILE A 124 -1.17 -9.17 2.48
N LEU A 125 -0.55 -8.85 1.35
CA LEU A 125 0.87 -8.50 1.25
C LEU A 125 0.99 -6.99 1.10
N TYR A 126 1.63 -6.33 2.06
CA TYR A 126 1.92 -4.90 2.03
C TYR A 126 3.31 -4.71 1.44
N GLU A 127 3.39 -4.10 0.27
CA GLU A 127 4.62 -3.64 -0.36
C GLU A 127 4.85 -2.18 0.02
N VAL A 128 5.89 -1.93 0.81
CA VAL A 128 6.25 -0.61 1.33
C VAL A 128 7.51 -0.13 0.64
N HIS A 129 7.46 1.05 0.02
CA HIS A 129 8.61 1.72 -0.58
C HIS A 129 8.99 2.95 0.24
N ASN A 130 10.28 3.25 0.33
CA ASN A 130 10.77 4.50 0.89
C ASN A 130 11.24 5.45 -0.23
N THR A 131 11.47 6.71 0.10
CA THR A 131 12.00 7.70 -0.86
C THR A 131 13.49 7.52 -1.19
N PHE A 132 14.13 6.49 -0.61
CA PHE A 132 15.54 6.15 -0.83
C PHE A 132 15.74 5.04 -1.87
N GLY A 133 14.64 4.54 -2.47
CA GLY A 133 14.65 3.46 -3.46
C GLY A 133 14.65 2.05 -2.87
N ASP A 134 14.58 1.90 -1.54
CA ASP A 134 14.40 0.59 -0.92
C ASP A 134 12.92 0.20 -0.89
N LYS A 135 12.70 -1.10 -0.74
CA LYS A 135 11.38 -1.66 -0.48
C LYS A 135 11.43 -2.81 0.52
N HIS A 136 10.29 -3.04 1.17
CA HIS A 136 10.10 -4.14 2.11
C HIS A 136 8.66 -4.62 2.08
N PHE A 137 8.47 -5.90 2.37
CA PHE A 137 7.18 -6.56 2.31
C PHE A 137 6.75 -7.04 3.69
N TYR A 138 5.47 -6.82 4.03
CA TYR A 138 4.84 -7.39 5.23
C TYR A 138 3.70 -8.32 4.81
N LEU A 139 3.71 -9.57 5.25
CA LEU A 139 2.67 -10.54 4.94
C LEU A 139 1.78 -10.78 6.16
N SER A 140 0.47 -10.64 5.96
CA SER A 140 -0.55 -10.73 7.00
C SER A 140 -1.66 -11.69 6.61
N LYS A 141 -2.15 -12.49 7.56
CA LYS A 141 -3.43 -13.17 7.40
C LYS A 141 -4.55 -12.15 7.56
N TYR A 142 -5.49 -12.13 6.64
CA TYR A 142 -6.66 -11.27 6.77
C TYR A 142 -7.67 -11.88 7.73
N LYS A 143 -8.17 -11.05 8.64
CA LYS A 143 -9.36 -11.32 9.44
C LYS A 143 -10.04 -9.98 9.73
N LEU A 144 -11.33 -9.90 9.39
CA LEU A 144 -12.11 -8.69 9.60
C LEU A 144 -12.10 -8.29 11.08
N ASN A 145 -11.99 -6.99 11.35
CA ASN A 145 -11.92 -6.42 12.70
C ASN A 145 -10.82 -7.01 13.58
N SER A 146 -9.70 -7.41 12.97
CA SER A 146 -8.52 -7.89 13.69
C SER A 146 -7.31 -7.03 13.38
N ILE A 147 -6.50 -6.82 14.42
CA ILE A 147 -5.23 -6.11 14.32
C ILE A 147 -4.13 -7.16 14.22
N ASP A 148 -3.35 -7.09 13.16
CA ASP A 148 -2.17 -7.95 12.99
C ASP A 148 -0.90 -7.15 13.22
N LYS A 149 0.10 -7.78 13.86
CA LYS A 149 1.28 -7.06 14.33
C LYS A 149 2.58 -7.62 13.79
N VAL A 150 3.58 -6.76 13.65
CA VAL A 150 4.92 -7.15 13.20
C VAL A 150 5.96 -6.15 13.66
N ASN A 151 7.16 -6.64 13.99
CA ASN A 151 8.27 -5.76 14.32
C ASN A 151 8.59 -4.85 13.14
N LYS A 152 8.79 -3.56 13.41
CA LYS A 152 9.22 -2.60 12.40
C LYS A 152 10.70 -2.84 12.11
N VAL A 153 10.99 -3.25 10.87
CA VAL A 153 12.35 -3.53 10.38
C VAL A 153 12.76 -2.65 9.20
N PHE A 154 11.87 -1.78 8.71
CA PHE A 154 12.09 -1.00 7.50
C PHE A 154 12.20 0.51 7.77
N HIS A 155 13.15 1.16 7.09
CA HIS A 155 13.41 2.60 7.21
C HIS A 155 12.53 3.40 6.24
N VAL A 156 11.33 3.77 6.68
CA VAL A 156 10.38 4.53 5.85
C VAL A 156 10.54 6.05 6.02
N SER A 157 10.99 6.50 7.20
CA SER A 157 11.10 7.92 7.54
C SER A 157 12.35 8.19 8.36
N PRO A 158 13.12 9.25 8.05
CA PRO A 158 14.30 9.62 8.82
C PRO A 158 13.97 10.22 10.20
N PHE A 159 12.68 10.41 10.53
CA PHE A 159 12.24 10.95 11.82
C PHE A 159 11.71 9.87 12.77
N PHE A 160 11.87 8.60 12.42
CA PHE A 160 11.54 7.46 13.26
C PHE A 160 12.70 6.47 13.26
N ASN A 161 13.02 5.96 14.45
CA ASN A 161 13.97 4.86 14.58
C ASN A 161 13.38 3.56 13.99
N ILE A 162 14.22 2.56 13.71
CA ILE A 162 13.79 1.22 13.28
C ILE A 162 13.69 0.33 14.50
N GLU A 163 12.75 0.67 15.37
CA GLU A 163 12.43 -0.09 16.58
C GLU A 163 10.92 -0.13 16.78
N GLY A 164 10.43 -1.05 17.60
CA GLY A 164 9.02 -1.15 17.92
C GLY A 164 8.20 -2.00 16.94
N GLU A 165 6.90 -1.75 16.87
CA GLU A 165 5.91 -2.63 16.25
C GLU A 165 4.92 -1.85 15.38
N TYR A 166 4.61 -2.39 14.21
CA TYR A 166 3.47 -1.98 13.40
C TYR A 166 2.24 -2.81 13.75
N GLU A 167 1.09 -2.15 13.81
CA GLU A 167 -0.23 -2.75 13.89
C GLU A 167 -1.01 -2.41 12.62
N PHE A 168 -1.36 -3.43 11.85
CA PHE A 168 -2.13 -3.33 10.62
C PHE A 168 -3.60 -3.65 10.91
N ASN A 169 -4.49 -2.73 10.54
CA ASN A 169 -5.92 -2.91 10.53
C ASN A 169 -6.44 -2.52 9.15
N SER A 170 -6.90 -3.50 8.38
CA SER A 170 -7.32 -3.32 7.00
C SER A 170 -8.74 -3.84 6.83
N ILE A 171 -9.61 -3.02 6.27
CA ILE A 171 -10.98 -3.34 5.92
C ILE A 171 -11.13 -3.07 4.44
N LEU A 172 -11.59 -4.09 3.71
CA LEU A 172 -11.96 -3.96 2.31
C LEU A 172 -13.32 -4.63 2.12
N ASN A 173 -14.29 -3.86 1.65
CA ASN A 173 -15.59 -4.35 1.20
C ASN A 173 -15.91 -3.76 -0.19
N ASP A 174 -17.15 -3.95 -0.65
CA ASP A 174 -17.52 -3.48 -1.99
C ASP A 174 -17.53 -1.95 -2.09
N ASP A 175 -17.94 -1.24 -1.04
CA ASP A 175 -18.19 0.20 -1.08
C ASP A 175 -17.01 1.05 -0.63
N PHE A 176 -16.15 0.54 0.23
CA PHE A 176 -15.02 1.28 0.78
C PHE A 176 -13.83 0.41 1.13
N VAL A 177 -12.70 1.09 1.24
CA VAL A 177 -11.46 0.54 1.77
C VAL A 177 -10.95 1.46 2.88
N ASN A 178 -10.53 0.85 3.99
CA ASN A 178 -9.88 1.54 5.09
C ASN A 178 -8.63 0.74 5.49
N ILE A 179 -7.47 1.34 5.30
CA ILE A 179 -6.18 0.76 5.68
C ILE A 179 -5.58 1.66 6.75
N GLN A 180 -5.39 1.12 7.94
CA GLN A 180 -4.80 1.80 9.08
C GLN A 180 -3.53 1.08 9.51
N ILE A 181 -2.45 1.83 9.63
CA ILE A 181 -1.16 1.37 10.14
C ILE A 181 -0.81 2.23 11.34
N ASN A 182 -0.80 1.61 12.51
CA ASN A 182 -0.31 2.25 13.72
C ASN A 182 1.13 1.80 13.98
N TYR A 183 1.94 2.71 14.51
CA TYR A 183 3.32 2.46 14.87
C TYR A 183 3.52 2.76 16.35
N PHE A 184 4.05 1.79 17.08
CA PHE A 184 4.31 1.90 18.50
C PHE A 184 5.78 1.62 18.80
N THR A 185 6.29 2.27 19.84
CA THR A 185 7.55 1.89 20.51
C THR A 185 7.27 1.51 21.96
N TYR A 186 8.30 1.01 22.65
CA TYR A 186 8.25 0.65 24.06
C TYR A 186 9.32 1.45 24.81
N GLU A 187 8.89 2.35 25.69
CA GLU A 187 9.74 3.20 26.52
C GLU A 187 9.44 2.88 27.99
N GLU A 188 10.44 2.50 28.80
CA GLU A 188 10.27 2.20 30.24
C GLU A 188 9.08 1.24 30.55
N LYS A 189 8.88 0.22 29.69
CA LYS A 189 7.77 -0.75 29.72
C LYS A 189 6.39 -0.19 29.36
N SER A 190 6.29 1.08 28.98
CA SER A 190 5.08 1.72 28.46
C SER A 190 5.03 1.64 26.93
N LYS A 191 3.87 1.27 26.38
CA LYS A 191 3.63 1.25 24.93
C LYS A 191 3.29 2.66 24.47
N VAL A 192 4.17 3.29 23.70
CA VAL A 192 4.01 4.66 23.21
C VAL A 192 3.53 4.63 21.76
N HIS A 193 2.40 5.28 21.49
CA HIS A 193 1.88 5.43 20.13
C HIS A 193 2.63 6.55 19.40
N LEU A 194 3.32 6.22 18.32
CA LEU A 194 4.18 7.16 17.60
C LEU A 194 3.48 7.76 16.37
N LEU A 195 2.82 6.92 15.58
CA LEU A 195 2.20 7.32 14.31
C LEU A 195 0.92 6.51 14.06
N ASN A 196 -0.10 7.19 13.57
CA ASN A 196 -1.20 6.58 12.85
C ASN A 196 -1.15 7.05 11.39
N ALA A 197 -1.11 6.12 10.44
CA ALA A 197 -1.25 6.37 9.02
C ALA A 197 -2.52 5.68 8.52
N THR A 198 -3.39 6.43 7.84
CA THR A 198 -4.69 5.95 7.37
C THR A 198 -4.87 6.26 5.90
N PHE A 199 -5.27 5.27 5.10
CA PHE A 199 -5.88 5.46 3.79
C PHE A 199 -7.36 5.07 3.90
N SER A 200 -8.26 6.00 3.60
CA SER A 200 -9.70 5.73 3.61
C SER A 200 -10.31 6.24 2.33
N ALA A 201 -11.04 5.39 1.62
CA ALA A 201 -11.57 5.71 0.30
C ALA A 201 -12.86 4.95 -0.01
N LYS A 202 -13.74 5.60 -0.78
CA LYS A 202 -14.97 5.01 -1.32
C LYS A 202 -14.73 4.49 -2.73
N ARG A 203 -15.47 3.45 -3.10
CA ARG A 203 -15.48 2.90 -4.45
C ARG A 203 -16.01 3.93 -5.45
N GLU A 204 -15.33 4.02 -6.57
CA GLU A 204 -15.82 4.57 -7.82
C GLU A 204 -15.64 3.51 -8.91
N GLU A 205 -16.55 3.47 -9.88
CA GLU A 205 -16.43 2.57 -11.02
C GLU A 205 -15.17 2.91 -11.84
N LEU A 206 -14.45 1.90 -12.31
CA LEU A 206 -13.37 2.11 -13.28
C LEU A 206 -13.96 2.23 -14.69
N SER A 207 -14.06 3.47 -15.17
CA SER A 207 -14.56 3.84 -16.50
C SER A 207 -13.78 5.04 -17.06
N ASP A 208 -13.75 5.22 -18.39
CA ASP A 208 -13.07 6.37 -19.02
C ASP A 208 -13.62 7.72 -18.52
N LYS A 209 -14.93 7.78 -18.24
CA LYS A 209 -15.57 8.94 -17.62
C LYS A 209 -14.96 9.26 -16.25
N ASN A 210 -14.87 8.27 -15.37
CA ASN A 210 -14.33 8.48 -14.03
C ASN A 210 -12.81 8.70 -14.04
N LEU A 211 -12.08 8.08 -14.97
CA LEU A 211 -10.66 8.37 -15.20
C LEU A 211 -10.47 9.85 -15.57
N LEU A 212 -11.21 10.36 -16.56
CA LEU A 212 -11.10 11.76 -16.97
C LEU A 212 -11.50 12.74 -15.85
N ILE A 213 -12.58 12.46 -15.12
CA ILE A 213 -13.01 13.28 -13.97
C ILE A 213 -11.93 13.31 -12.89
N ASN A 214 -11.31 12.17 -12.58
CA ASN A 214 -10.23 12.12 -11.61
C ASN A 214 -8.95 12.79 -12.13
N PHE A 215 -8.70 12.77 -13.44
CA PHE A 215 -7.55 13.45 -14.03
C PHE A 215 -7.66 14.96 -13.87
N ILE A 216 -8.84 15.52 -14.16
CA ILE A 216 -9.10 16.96 -13.99
C ILE A 216 -8.98 17.37 -12.52
N LYS A 217 -9.47 16.54 -11.59
CA LYS A 217 -9.40 16.82 -10.15
C LYS A 217 -7.99 16.66 -9.57
N PHE A 218 -7.19 15.76 -10.14
CA PHE A 218 -5.92 15.32 -9.55
C PHE A 218 -4.79 15.12 -10.59
N PRO A 219 -4.52 16.08 -11.49
CA PRO A 219 -3.63 15.85 -12.65
C PRO A 219 -2.17 15.60 -12.25
N PHE A 220 -1.75 16.14 -11.09
CA PHE A 220 -0.39 16.00 -10.56
C PHE A 220 -0.34 15.27 -9.22
N MET A 221 -1.30 14.37 -8.94
CA MET A 221 -1.38 13.69 -7.64
C MET A 221 -0.09 12.95 -7.28
N THR A 222 0.47 12.19 -8.21
CA THR A 222 1.68 11.40 -7.95
C THR A 222 2.90 12.26 -7.68
N PHE A 223 3.05 13.39 -8.38
CA PHE A 223 4.06 14.40 -8.08
C PHE A 223 3.82 15.05 -6.71
N LYS A 224 2.57 15.42 -6.41
CA LYS A 224 2.16 16.00 -5.13
C LYS A 224 2.47 15.09 -3.96
N VAL A 225 2.38 13.77 -4.11
CA VAL A 225 2.76 12.80 -3.06
C VAL A 225 4.23 13.00 -2.67
N ILE A 226 5.15 13.04 -3.63
CA ILE A 226 6.58 13.22 -3.33
C ILE A 226 6.88 14.60 -2.77
N ILE A 227 6.30 15.65 -3.36
CA ILE A 227 6.46 17.02 -2.85
C ILE A 227 5.96 17.09 -1.40
N ALA A 228 4.80 16.50 -1.10
CA ALA A 228 4.24 16.46 0.24
C ALA A 228 5.14 15.70 1.22
N ILE A 229 5.76 14.59 0.82
CA ILE A 229 6.70 13.85 1.68
C ILE A 229 7.89 14.76 2.06
N HIS A 230 8.49 15.45 1.09
CA HIS A 230 9.63 16.33 1.33
C HIS A 230 9.24 17.57 2.16
N ILE A 231 8.10 18.19 1.89
CA ILE A 231 7.60 19.33 2.68
C ILE A 231 7.33 18.92 4.13
N ASN A 232 6.70 17.77 4.36
CA ASN A 232 6.46 17.32 5.73
C ASN A 232 7.76 16.90 6.43
N ALA A 233 8.71 16.30 5.71
CA ALA A 233 10.06 16.05 6.23
C ALA A 233 10.75 17.35 6.67
N LEU A 234 10.74 18.39 5.84
CA LEU A 234 11.29 19.70 6.18
C LEU A 234 10.60 20.31 7.41
N LYS A 235 9.26 20.23 7.48
CA LYS A 235 8.50 20.71 8.66
C LYS A 235 8.86 19.96 9.94
N LEU A 236 9.11 18.65 9.87
CA LEU A 236 9.55 17.86 11.02
C LEU A 236 10.97 18.26 11.45
N TRP A 237 11.85 18.53 10.49
CA TRP A 237 13.21 19.02 10.74
C TRP A 237 13.21 20.41 11.40
N ILE A 238 12.42 21.36 10.88
CA ILE A 238 12.24 22.70 11.49
C ILE A 238 11.68 22.59 12.92
N LYS A 239 10.83 21.58 13.17
CA LYS A 239 10.34 21.27 14.53
C LYS A 239 11.41 20.68 15.45
N GLY A 240 12.65 20.49 15.00
CA GLY A 240 13.74 19.92 15.80
C GLY A 240 13.52 18.45 16.16
N ILE A 241 12.78 17.70 15.34
CA ILE A 241 12.63 16.26 15.56
C ILE A 241 13.93 15.57 15.14
N LYS A 242 14.41 14.65 15.99
CA LYS A 242 15.65 13.91 15.75
C LYS A 242 15.65 13.23 14.39
N PHE A 243 16.72 13.48 13.64
CA PHE A 243 17.01 12.82 12.38
C PHE A 243 17.81 11.54 12.65
N PHE A 244 17.45 10.46 11.97
CA PHE A 244 18.12 9.17 12.01
C PHE A 244 18.65 8.87 10.60
N SER A 245 19.95 8.60 10.49
CA SER A 245 20.58 8.23 9.23
C SER A 245 19.98 6.94 8.67
N ARG A 246 19.86 6.86 7.34
CA ARG A 246 19.41 5.65 6.64
C ARG A 246 20.38 4.50 6.95
N PRO A 247 19.94 3.40 7.58
CA PRO A 247 20.75 2.21 7.71
C PRO A 247 20.70 1.38 6.43
N ASN A 248 21.56 0.36 6.34
CA ASN A 248 21.47 -0.62 5.27
C ASN A 248 20.09 -1.31 5.29
N PRO A 249 19.45 -1.51 4.12
CA PRO A 249 18.16 -2.19 4.05
C PRO A 249 18.27 -3.63 4.59
N PRO A 250 17.18 -4.18 5.15
CA PRO A 250 17.19 -5.52 5.69
C PRO A 250 17.49 -6.55 4.59
N ARG A 251 18.40 -7.50 4.88
CA ARG A 251 18.76 -8.58 3.92
C ARG A 251 17.54 -9.42 3.51
N ASN A 252 16.61 -9.65 4.43
CA ASN A 252 15.35 -10.31 4.14
C ASN A 252 14.27 -9.25 3.86
N ILE A 253 13.85 -9.17 2.61
CA ILE A 253 12.83 -8.25 2.12
C ILE A 253 11.41 -8.57 2.60
N LEU A 254 11.17 -9.75 3.21
CA LEU A 254 9.85 -10.19 3.64
C LEU A 254 9.77 -10.42 5.15
N SER A 255 8.86 -9.71 5.81
CA SER A 255 8.47 -9.93 7.21
C SER A 255 7.10 -10.57 7.32
N ILE A 256 7.01 -11.62 8.14
CA ILE A 256 5.77 -12.34 8.41
C ILE A 256 5.15 -11.79 9.68
N ASN A 257 3.89 -11.39 9.65
CA ASN A 257 3.18 -10.88 10.82
C ASN A 257 2.84 -11.99 11.82
N LYS A 258 2.54 -11.60 13.07
CA LYS A 258 2.27 -12.51 14.19
C LYS A 258 1.13 -13.49 13.88
N SER A 259 0.09 -13.07 13.15
CA SER A 259 -1.03 -13.94 12.75
C SER A 259 -0.61 -15.21 11.97
N LEU A 260 0.57 -15.19 11.34
CA LEU A 260 1.11 -16.28 10.53
C LEU A 260 2.26 -17.04 11.20
N ARG A 261 2.77 -16.57 12.34
CA ARG A 261 3.91 -17.20 13.04
C ARG A 261 3.49 -18.38 13.94
N ASN A 262 2.23 -18.44 14.38
CA ASN A 262 1.75 -19.41 15.37
C ASN A 262 1.36 -20.79 14.79
N LYS A 263 2.13 -21.31 13.83
CA LYS A 263 1.98 -22.69 13.32
C LYS A 263 3.33 -23.40 13.27
N LYS A 264 3.96 -23.54 14.42
CA LYS A 264 4.90 -24.63 14.69
C LYS A 264 4.32 -25.47 15.80
#